data_AF-A0A816SRS6-F1
#
_entry.id   AF-A0A816SRS6-F1
#
_cell.length_a   1.000
_cell.length_b   1.000
_cell.length_c   1.000
_cell.angle_alpha   90.00
_cell.angle_beta   90.00
_cell.angle_gamma   90.00
#
_symmetry.space_group_name_H-M   'P 1'
#
loop_
_entity.id
_entity.type
_entity.pdbx_description
1 polymer ?
#
loop_
_entity_poly.entity_id
_entity_poly.type
_entity_poly.pdbx_seq_one_letter_code
_entity_poly.pdbx_strand_id
1 'polypeptide(L)'
;MTSSSFNDKHSALRFADVGALSKRMLAPIDGYEKAPLVSLEEAVKPLVNIVPKIERNVYVVQENCQNQEDGLTTDESASIMLYTQFEVTSCLNSGHGLHIVQLNELKPKYDLLEPVSVPNSSVQLKKSSQLKSPPTASAMRGQFAAMQLQPQTKSK
;
A
#
# COMPACT_ATOMS: atom_id res chain seq x y z
N MET A 1 -7.11 -55.94 -18.91
CA MET A 1 -8.13 -55.31 -18.04
C MET A 1 -7.66 -53.90 -17.72
N THR A 2 -8.44 -52.94 -18.25
CA THR A 2 -8.53 -51.49 -18.01
C THR A 2 -7.39 -50.77 -17.28
N SER A 3 -6.59 -50.04 -18.06
CA SER A 3 -5.84 -48.86 -17.63
C SER A 3 -6.83 -47.74 -17.27
N SER A 4 -6.95 -47.41 -15.99
CA SER A 4 -7.76 -46.29 -15.50
C SER A 4 -7.12 -44.97 -15.92
N SER A 5 -7.74 -44.31 -16.90
CA SER A 5 -7.41 -42.95 -17.32
C SER A 5 -7.65 -41.99 -16.16
N PHE A 6 -6.59 -41.39 -15.61
CA PHE A 6 -6.71 -40.28 -14.67
C PHE A 6 -7.21 -39.04 -15.43
N ASN A 7 -8.33 -38.50 -14.98
CA ASN A 7 -9.01 -37.37 -15.60
C ASN A 7 -8.39 -36.06 -15.05
N ASP A 8 -7.23 -35.69 -15.61
CA ASP A 8 -6.50 -34.43 -15.32
C ASP A 8 -7.19 -33.21 -15.95
N LYS A 9 -8.42 -32.90 -15.53
CA LYS A 9 -9.18 -31.75 -16.07
C LYS A 9 -9.57 -30.67 -15.05
N HIS A 10 -9.18 -30.81 -13.79
CA HIS A 10 -9.59 -29.87 -12.73
C HIS A 10 -8.53 -28.84 -12.31
N SER A 11 -7.28 -28.94 -12.76
CA SER A 11 -6.22 -27.98 -12.39
C SER A 11 -6.22 -26.71 -13.25
N ALA A 12 -6.76 -26.77 -14.47
CA ALA A 12 -6.68 -25.67 -15.44
C ALA A 12 -7.65 -24.50 -15.17
N LEU A 13 -8.62 -24.66 -14.25
CA LEU A 13 -9.66 -23.66 -13.98
C LEU A 13 -9.31 -22.67 -12.85
N ARG A 14 -8.24 -22.90 -12.08
CA ARG A 14 -7.90 -22.05 -10.93
C ARG A 14 -7.29 -20.69 -11.28
N PHE A 15 -6.78 -20.52 -12.50
CA PHE A 15 -6.22 -19.24 -12.94
C PHE A 15 -7.25 -18.26 -13.52
N ALA A 16 -8.54 -18.65 -13.57
CA ALA A 16 -9.58 -17.90 -14.27
C ALA A 16 -10.64 -17.23 -13.38
N ASP A 17 -10.55 -17.35 -12.04
CA ASP A 17 -11.41 -16.58 -11.12
C ASP A 17 -11.03 -15.09 -11.03
N VAL A 18 -10.11 -14.65 -11.89
CA VAL A 18 -9.95 -13.24 -12.23
C VAL A 18 -11.19 -12.85 -13.05
N GLY A 19 -12.14 -12.16 -12.41
CA GLY A 19 -13.26 -11.51 -13.10
C GLY A 19 -12.77 -10.53 -14.20
N ALA A 20 -13.66 -9.70 -14.73
CA ALA A 20 -13.32 -8.71 -15.77
C ALA A 20 -12.40 -7.56 -15.27
N LEU A 21 -11.34 -7.87 -14.53
CA LEU A 21 -10.27 -6.95 -14.18
C LEU A 21 -9.49 -6.63 -15.46
N SER A 22 -9.20 -5.34 -15.62
CA SER A 22 -8.36 -4.84 -16.70
C SER A 22 -7.04 -5.61 -16.73
N LYS A 23 -6.77 -6.33 -17.82
CA LYS A 23 -5.52 -7.09 -18.08
C LYS A 23 -4.28 -6.20 -18.24
N ARG A 24 -4.30 -4.98 -17.72
CA ARG A 24 -3.15 -4.08 -17.69
C ARG A 24 -2.19 -4.60 -16.64
N MET A 25 -1.02 -5.05 -17.09
CA MET A 25 0.07 -5.38 -16.21
C MET A 25 0.53 -4.10 -15.52
N LEU A 26 0.28 -4.01 -14.21
CA LEU A 26 0.80 -2.91 -13.41
C LEU A 26 2.32 -3.08 -13.29
N ALA A 27 3.05 -1.98 -13.32
CA ALA A 27 4.47 -2.01 -12.98
C ALA A 27 4.62 -2.44 -11.50
N PRO A 28 5.69 -3.16 -11.15
CA PRO A 28 6.05 -3.37 -9.74
C PRO A 28 6.08 -2.04 -8.98
N ILE A 29 5.71 -2.07 -7.72
CA ILE A 29 5.77 -0.87 -6.88
C ILE A 29 7.23 -0.67 -6.46
N ASP A 30 7.92 0.21 -7.17
CA ASP A 30 9.34 0.49 -6.94
C ASP A 30 9.59 1.09 -5.55
N GLY A 31 10.76 0.79 -4.97
CA GLY A 31 11.26 1.44 -3.74
C GLY A 31 10.91 0.73 -2.43
N TYR A 32 9.86 -0.10 -2.40
CA TYR A 32 9.52 -0.91 -1.22
C TYR A 32 10.49 -2.07 -0.99
N GLU A 33 11.22 -2.49 -2.02
CA GLU A 33 12.27 -3.52 -1.94
C GLU A 33 13.36 -3.17 -0.92
N LYS A 34 13.61 -1.87 -0.73
CA LYS A 34 14.65 -1.33 0.14
C LYS A 34 14.09 -0.82 1.46
N ALA A 35 12.77 -0.80 1.61
CA ALA A 35 12.13 -0.33 2.82
C ALA A 35 12.38 -1.35 3.94
N PRO A 36 12.83 -0.92 5.13
CA PRO A 36 12.97 -1.82 6.25
C PRO A 36 11.59 -2.36 6.66
N LEU A 37 11.54 -3.65 6.98
CA LEU A 37 10.38 -4.22 7.67
C LEU A 37 10.31 -3.61 9.07
N VAL A 38 9.12 -3.15 9.44
CA VAL A 38 8.82 -2.58 10.75
C VAL A 38 7.93 -3.53 11.53
N SER A 39 7.81 -3.34 12.84
CA SER A 39 6.89 -4.15 13.63
C SER A 39 5.44 -3.90 13.23
N LEU A 40 4.59 -4.86 13.54
CA LEU A 40 3.16 -4.73 13.28
C LEU A 40 2.55 -3.51 14.02
N GLU A 41 2.99 -3.20 15.24
CA GLU A 41 2.48 -2.01 15.95
C GLU A 41 2.89 -0.71 15.27
N GLU A 42 4.09 -0.64 14.70
CA GLU A 42 4.53 0.54 13.97
C GLU A 42 3.78 0.74 12.66
N ALA A 43 3.52 -0.35 11.94
CA ALA A 43 2.78 -0.34 10.68
C ALA A 43 1.34 0.18 10.85
N VAL A 44 0.70 -0.06 12.02
CA VAL A 44 -0.69 0.36 12.25
C VAL A 44 -0.84 1.79 12.78
N LYS A 45 0.22 2.45 13.25
CA LYS A 45 0.19 3.85 13.72
C LYS A 45 -0.56 4.81 12.77
N PRO A 46 -0.30 4.83 11.44
CA PRO A 46 -1.04 5.71 10.53
C PRO A 46 -2.51 5.33 10.35
N LEU A 47 -2.91 4.10 10.71
CA LEU A 47 -4.25 3.56 10.50
C LEU A 47 -5.18 3.76 11.71
N VAL A 48 -4.66 4.16 12.88
CA VAL A 48 -5.43 4.29 14.14
C VAL A 48 -6.68 5.18 13.99
N ASN A 49 -6.59 6.24 13.19
CA ASN A 49 -7.70 7.16 12.96
C ASN A 49 -8.70 6.69 11.89
N ILE A 50 -8.32 5.69 11.08
CA ILE A 50 -9.10 5.19 9.94
C ILE A 50 -9.84 3.92 10.33
N VAL A 51 -9.16 3.02 11.05
CA VAL A 51 -9.64 1.68 11.38
C VAL A 51 -9.94 1.61 12.89
N PRO A 52 -11.21 1.56 13.29
CA PRO A 52 -11.57 1.47 14.70
C PRO A 52 -10.99 0.22 15.36
N LYS A 53 -10.46 0.39 16.58
CA LYS A 53 -9.94 -0.70 17.43
C LYS A 53 -8.76 -1.48 16.84
N ILE A 54 -8.04 -0.93 15.86
CA ILE A 54 -6.93 -1.64 15.23
C ILE A 54 -5.83 -2.04 16.22
N GLU A 55 -5.49 -1.17 17.18
CA GLU A 55 -4.48 -1.48 18.22
C GLU A 55 -4.89 -2.67 19.10
N ARG A 56 -6.18 -2.74 19.47
CA ARG A 56 -6.71 -3.88 20.24
C ARG A 56 -6.64 -5.16 19.41
N ASN A 57 -6.96 -5.08 18.12
CA ASN A 57 -6.91 -6.25 17.25
C ASN A 57 -5.46 -6.73 17.09
N VAL A 58 -4.49 -5.84 16.91
CA VAL A 58 -3.05 -6.15 16.88
C VAL A 58 -2.63 -6.89 18.15
N TYR A 59 -3.01 -6.37 19.32
CA TYR A 59 -2.72 -7.03 20.59
C TYR A 59 -3.29 -8.47 20.66
N VAL A 60 -4.57 -8.64 20.28
CA VAL A 60 -5.22 -9.97 20.29
C VAL A 60 -4.55 -10.92 19.32
N VAL A 61 -4.18 -10.46 18.12
CA VAL A 61 -3.58 -11.36 17.13
C VAL A 61 -2.16 -11.77 17.50
N GLN A 62 -1.36 -10.87 18.10
CA GLN A 62 -0.01 -11.19 18.55
C GLN A 62 -0.03 -12.24 19.66
N GLU A 63 -0.96 -12.13 20.63
CA GLU A 63 -1.15 -13.13 21.69
C GLU A 63 -1.51 -14.52 21.11
N ASN A 64 -2.38 -14.56 20.11
CA ASN A 64 -2.76 -15.81 19.44
C ASN A 64 -1.62 -16.43 18.60
N CYS A 65 -0.59 -15.64 18.30
CA CYS A 65 0.51 -15.98 17.40
C CYS A 65 1.81 -16.32 18.14
N GLN A 66 1.82 -16.59 19.45
CA GLN A 66 3.06 -16.82 20.20
C GLN A 66 3.74 -18.19 19.96
N ASN A 67 3.01 -19.20 19.47
CA ASN A 67 3.53 -20.58 19.33
C ASN A 67 3.43 -21.08 17.88
N GLN A 68 4.29 -20.55 17.00
CA GLN A 68 4.23 -20.88 15.57
C GLN A 68 5.28 -21.94 15.21
N GLU A 69 4.88 -22.94 14.42
CA GLU A 69 5.75 -24.02 13.95
C GLU A 69 6.13 -23.87 12.46
N ASP A 70 5.62 -22.83 11.79
CA ASP A 70 5.70 -22.61 10.34
C ASP A 70 6.90 -21.76 9.90
N GLY A 71 7.77 -21.37 10.84
CA GLY A 71 8.98 -20.60 10.57
C GLY A 71 8.72 -19.11 10.28
N LEU A 72 7.50 -18.64 10.48
CA LEU A 72 7.15 -17.22 10.41
C LEU A 72 7.46 -16.52 11.72
N THR A 73 7.73 -15.22 11.64
CA THR A 73 7.80 -14.37 12.82
C THR A 73 6.40 -14.10 13.37
N THR A 74 6.33 -13.77 14.67
CA THR A 74 5.06 -13.41 15.32
C THR A 74 4.32 -12.31 14.55
N ASP A 75 5.04 -11.29 14.11
CA ASP A 75 4.47 -10.16 13.38
C ASP A 75 3.99 -10.53 11.97
N GLU A 76 4.68 -11.43 11.26
CA GLU A 76 4.25 -11.89 9.94
C GLU A 76 2.91 -12.64 10.02
N SER A 77 2.79 -13.61 10.92
CA SER A 77 1.54 -14.36 11.07
C SER A 77 0.43 -13.54 11.69
N ALA A 78 0.75 -12.65 12.64
CA ALA A 78 -0.22 -11.69 13.17
C ALA A 78 -0.74 -10.76 12.07
N SER A 79 0.12 -10.33 11.14
CA SER A 79 -0.27 -9.55 9.97
C SER A 79 -1.22 -10.34 9.08
N ILE A 80 -0.91 -11.60 8.77
CA ILE A 80 -1.79 -12.46 7.96
C ILE A 80 -3.16 -12.59 8.64
N MET A 81 -3.19 -12.88 9.93
CA MET A 81 -4.42 -13.10 10.70
C MET A 81 -5.27 -11.83 10.83
N LEU A 82 -4.68 -10.63 10.83
CA LEU A 82 -5.44 -9.37 10.80
C LEU A 82 -6.25 -9.19 9.51
N TYR A 83 -5.71 -9.64 8.38
CA TYR A 83 -6.34 -9.48 7.07
C TYR A 83 -7.25 -10.64 6.68
N THR A 84 -7.22 -11.76 7.39
CA THR A 84 -8.01 -12.95 7.06
C THR A 84 -9.22 -13.12 7.98
N GLN A 85 -10.40 -13.25 7.37
CA GLN A 85 -11.62 -13.69 8.06
C GLN A 85 -12.24 -14.82 7.26
N PHE A 86 -12.50 -15.94 7.94
CA PHE A 86 -13.12 -17.11 7.33
C PHE A 86 -14.43 -17.44 8.06
N GLU A 87 -15.45 -17.79 7.28
CA GLU A 87 -16.65 -18.45 7.77
C GLU A 87 -16.48 -19.96 7.65
N VAL A 88 -16.78 -20.68 8.72
CA VAL A 88 -16.80 -22.15 8.70
C VAL A 88 -18.07 -22.60 7.99
N THR A 89 -17.92 -23.18 6.81
CA THR A 89 -19.03 -23.67 5.99
C THR A 89 -19.47 -25.08 6.38
N SER A 90 -18.51 -25.95 6.73
CA SER A 90 -18.80 -27.33 7.10
C SER A 90 -17.69 -27.93 7.95
N CYS A 91 -18.05 -28.86 8.84
CA CYS A 91 -17.12 -29.66 9.62
C CYS A 91 -17.45 -31.14 9.40
N LEU A 92 -16.48 -31.92 8.91
CA LEU A 92 -16.62 -33.36 8.71
C LEU A 92 -15.57 -34.10 9.54
N ASN A 93 -16.03 -34.96 10.44
CA ASN A 93 -15.16 -35.87 11.17
C ASN A 93 -14.92 -37.13 10.31
N SER A 94 -13.68 -37.31 9.83
CA SER A 94 -13.31 -38.43 8.97
C SER A 94 -12.87 -39.68 9.75
N GLY A 95 -12.94 -39.64 11.09
CA GLY A 95 -12.41 -40.68 11.98
C GLY A 95 -10.92 -40.48 12.27
N HIS A 96 -10.38 -41.28 13.21
CA HIS A 96 -8.96 -41.26 13.61
C HIS A 96 -8.42 -39.90 14.10
N GLY A 97 -9.30 -39.06 14.67
CA GLY A 97 -8.91 -37.72 15.13
C GLY A 97 -8.71 -36.70 14.00
N LEU A 98 -9.03 -37.06 12.74
CA LEU A 98 -8.97 -36.16 11.62
C LEU A 98 -10.29 -35.40 11.45
N HIS A 99 -10.19 -34.07 11.42
CA HIS A 99 -11.30 -33.17 11.14
C HIS A 99 -11.02 -32.39 9.86
N ILE A 100 -11.98 -32.41 8.94
CA ILE A 100 -11.96 -31.60 7.74
C ILE A 100 -12.88 -30.42 8.01
N VAL A 101 -12.32 -29.21 7.98
CA VAL A 101 -13.08 -27.97 8.11
C VAL A 101 -13.07 -27.27 6.76
N GLN A 102 -14.25 -27.10 6.17
CA GLN A 102 -14.43 -26.32 4.96
C GLN A 102 -14.61 -24.86 5.35
N LEU A 103 -13.68 -24.01 4.93
CA LEU A 103 -13.68 -22.58 5.16
C LEU A 103 -14.08 -21.85 3.88
N ASN A 104 -14.85 -20.78 4.04
CA ASN A 104 -15.13 -19.81 2.99
C ASN A 104 -14.56 -18.45 3.42
N GLU A 105 -13.73 -17.85 2.58
CA GLU A 105 -13.16 -16.54 2.88
C GLU A 105 -14.24 -15.46 2.78
N LEU A 106 -14.35 -14.63 3.82
CA LEU A 106 -15.29 -13.52 3.82
C LEU A 106 -14.74 -12.39 2.96
N LYS A 107 -15.57 -11.87 2.05
CA LYS A 107 -15.22 -10.65 1.33
C LYS A 107 -15.12 -9.49 2.34
N PRO A 108 -14.05 -8.67 2.27
CA PRO A 108 -13.93 -7.52 3.14
C PRO A 108 -15.11 -6.57 2.92
N LYS A 109 -15.52 -5.87 3.98
CA LYS A 109 -16.65 -4.92 3.96
C LYS A 109 -16.40 -3.72 3.03
N TYR A 110 -15.15 -3.45 2.69
CA TYR A 110 -14.73 -2.37 1.82
C TYR A 110 -13.92 -2.96 0.67
N ASP A 111 -14.27 -2.61 -0.56
CA ASP A 111 -13.49 -2.96 -1.74
C ASP A 111 -12.15 -2.20 -1.66
N LEU A 112 -11.03 -2.93 -1.70
CA LEU A 112 -9.70 -2.38 -1.40
C LEU A 112 -9.23 -1.31 -2.40
N LEU A 113 -9.83 -1.24 -3.60
CA LEU A 113 -9.44 -0.29 -4.64
C LEU A 113 -10.65 0.06 -5.52
N GLU A 114 -11.22 1.25 -5.33
CA GLU A 114 -11.93 1.91 -6.43
C GLU A 114 -10.88 2.52 -7.38
N PRO A 115 -11.01 2.36 -8.70
CA PRO A 115 -10.07 2.97 -9.65
C PRO A 115 -10.14 4.49 -9.50
N VAL A 116 -9.09 5.08 -8.94
CA VAL A 116 -8.93 6.54 -8.86
C VAL A 116 -8.98 7.08 -10.28
N SER A 117 -10.05 7.79 -10.61
CA SER A 117 -10.12 8.57 -11.84
C SER A 117 -9.14 9.73 -11.71
N VAL A 118 -7.92 9.54 -12.20
CA VAL A 118 -6.94 10.63 -12.28
C VAL A 118 -7.48 11.70 -13.23
N PRO A 119 -7.71 12.95 -12.78
CA PRO A 119 -8.02 14.04 -13.70
C PRO A 119 -6.77 14.30 -14.54
N ASN A 120 -6.87 14.07 -15.85
CA ASN A 120 -5.84 14.36 -16.84
C ASN A 120 -5.43 15.84 -16.74
N SER A 121 -4.33 16.11 -16.03
CA SER A 121 -3.68 17.42 -16.02
C SER A 121 -2.72 17.44 -17.21
N SER A 122 -3.22 17.88 -18.35
CA SER A 122 -2.40 18.27 -19.50
C SER A 122 -1.55 19.47 -19.12
N VAL A 123 -0.41 19.24 -18.47
CA VAL A 123 0.61 20.25 -18.23
C VAL A 123 1.27 20.56 -19.57
N GLN A 124 0.82 21.65 -20.22
CA GLN A 124 1.48 22.23 -21.38
C GLN A 124 2.83 22.81 -20.94
N LEU A 125 3.90 22.05 -21.21
CA LEU A 125 5.29 22.48 -21.06
C LEU A 125 5.60 23.57 -22.09
N LYS A 126 5.47 24.85 -21.71
CA LYS A 126 5.84 25.96 -22.59
C LYS A 126 7.37 26.11 -22.60
N LYS A 127 7.97 25.58 -23.65
CA LYS A 127 9.41 25.59 -23.96
C LYS A 127 9.91 27.03 -24.12
N SER A 128 10.94 27.37 -23.35
CA SER A 128 11.71 28.60 -23.47
C SER A 128 12.75 28.47 -24.59
N SER A 129 12.71 29.38 -25.56
CA SER A 129 13.87 29.71 -26.40
C SER A 129 13.57 30.97 -27.22
N GLN A 130 14.28 32.07 -26.95
CA GLN A 130 14.98 32.84 -27.98
C GLN A 130 15.90 33.88 -27.31
N LEU A 131 17.21 33.65 -27.46
CA LEU A 131 18.24 34.68 -27.41
C LEU A 131 18.15 35.52 -28.71
N LYS A 132 18.21 36.85 -28.61
CA LYS A 132 18.88 37.72 -29.60
C LYS A 132 19.24 39.07 -28.96
N SER A 133 20.38 39.59 -29.41
CA SER A 133 21.35 40.51 -28.80
C SER A 133 20.99 42.02 -28.88
N PRO A 134 21.80 42.94 -28.31
CA PRO A 134 21.45 44.33 -28.00
C PRO A 134 21.84 45.36 -29.08
N PRO A 135 21.31 46.60 -28.99
CA PRO A 135 22.15 47.81 -29.03
C PRO A 135 21.68 48.90 -28.02
N THR A 136 22.57 49.47 -27.20
CA THR A 136 23.32 50.73 -27.41
C THR A 136 22.69 51.93 -26.69
N ALA A 137 23.56 52.66 -25.98
CA ALA A 137 23.31 53.69 -24.98
C ALA A 137 22.43 54.88 -25.39
N SER A 138 21.71 55.46 -24.43
CA SER A 138 21.67 56.92 -24.25
C SER A 138 21.12 57.33 -22.88
N ALA A 139 21.61 58.47 -22.42
CA ALA A 139 21.60 59.05 -21.08
C ALA A 139 20.23 59.51 -20.54
N MET A 140 20.14 59.66 -19.21
CA MET A 140 19.60 60.80 -18.43
C MET A 140 19.45 60.32 -16.96
N ARG A 141 20.42 60.54 -16.07
CA ARG A 141 20.64 61.74 -15.21
C ARG A 141 19.56 61.92 -14.12
N GLY A 142 19.98 61.76 -12.85
CA GLY A 142 19.23 62.12 -11.64
C GLY A 142 19.60 61.21 -10.46
N GLN A 143 20.73 61.39 -9.77
CA GLN A 143 20.98 62.28 -8.63
C GLN A 143 20.38 61.83 -7.26
N PHE A 144 21.32 61.41 -6.40
CA PHE A 144 21.49 61.66 -4.95
C PHE A 144 20.58 61.06 -3.87
N ALA A 145 21.27 60.36 -2.93
CA ALA A 145 21.21 60.38 -1.45
C ALA A 145 21.22 58.93 -0.91
N ALA A 146 22.33 58.32 -0.46
CA ALA A 146 23.18 58.58 0.70
C ALA A 146 22.50 58.43 2.08
N MET A 147 23.00 57.46 2.87
CA MET A 147 23.07 57.41 4.35
C MET A 147 21.72 57.23 5.10
N GLN A 148 21.53 56.39 6.13
CA GLN A 148 22.42 55.89 7.18
C GLN A 148 21.95 54.56 7.78
N LEU A 149 22.91 53.80 8.30
CA LEU A 149 22.78 52.79 9.35
C LEU A 149 22.37 53.42 10.69
N GLN A 150 21.57 52.75 11.52
CA GLN A 150 21.97 52.33 12.89
C GLN A 150 20.87 51.55 13.65
N PRO A 151 21.27 50.68 14.62
CA PRO A 151 20.41 49.85 15.46
C PRO A 151 20.16 50.48 16.85
N GLN A 152 19.07 50.12 17.53
CA GLN A 152 18.81 50.36 18.96
C GLN A 152 17.73 49.36 19.43
N THR A 153 17.58 48.84 20.66
CA THR A 153 18.37 48.59 21.90
C THR A 153 17.46 47.73 22.78
N LYS A 154 18.05 46.97 23.72
CA LYS A 154 17.38 46.24 24.80
C LYS A 154 16.52 47.13 25.72
N SER A 155 15.46 46.55 26.29
CA SER A 155 14.81 46.89 27.57
C SER A 155 13.80 45.77 27.85
N LYS A 156 13.61 45.16 29.01
CA LYS A 156 14.08 45.34 30.39
C LYS A 156 13.90 43.99 31.10
#